data_AF-A0A2N2CGY9-F1
#
_entry.id   AF-A0A2N2CGY9-F1
#
_cell.length_a   1.000
_cell.length_b   1.000
_cell.length_c   1.000
_cell.angle_alpha   90.00
_cell.angle_beta   90.00
_cell.angle_gamma   90.00
#
_symmetry.space_group_name_H-M   'P 1'
#
loop_
_entity.id
_entity.type
_entity.pdbx_description
1 polymer ?
#
loop_
_entity_poly.entity_id
_entity_poly.type
_entity_poly.pdbx_seq_one_letter_code
_entity_poly.pdbx_strand_id
1 'polypeptide(L)' 'MTSLKRVGKRTKINQADISKVEKGISNPSLNTLKKLAKGMNMRLQIKFVPMDD' A
#
# COMPACT_ATOMS: atom_id res chain seq x y z
N MET A 1 -6.60 15.99 9.44
CA MET A 1 -7.10 15.26 8.25
C MET A 1 -5.97 14.43 7.68
N THR A 2 -6.05 13.15 7.99
CA THR A 2 -4.97 12.19 8.16
C THR A 2 -4.66 11.45 6.85
N SER A 3 -3.40 10.99 6.74
CA SER A 3 -2.97 9.78 6.02
C SER A 3 -3.17 9.68 4.50
N LEU A 4 -2.15 9.19 3.80
CA LEU A 4 -2.14 8.69 2.40
C LEU A 4 -2.43 9.65 1.23
N LYS A 5 -3.30 10.68 1.33
CA LYS A 5 -3.54 11.62 0.20
C LYS A 5 -2.30 12.42 -0.24
N ARG A 6 -1.38 12.71 0.67
CA ARG A 6 -0.11 13.40 0.36
C ARG A 6 0.96 12.49 -0.26
N VAL A 7 0.79 11.18 -0.17
CA VAL A 7 1.79 10.18 -0.56
C VAL A 7 1.82 9.99 -2.09
N GLY A 8 0.70 10.20 -2.78
CA GLY A 8 0.58 10.04 -4.23
C GLY A 8 1.57 10.89 -5.06
N LYS A 9 1.98 12.06 -4.56
CA LYS A 9 2.95 12.93 -5.25
C LYS A 9 4.37 12.37 -5.28
N ARG A 10 4.73 11.43 -4.38
CA ARG A 10 6.08 10.84 -4.28
C ARG A 10 6.16 9.38 -4.72
N THR A 11 5.04 8.65 -4.78
CA THR A 11 5.03 7.19 -5.03
C THR A 11 5.01 6.75 -6.50
N LYS A 12 4.75 7.64 -7.48
CA LYS A 12 4.33 7.22 -8.84
C LYS A 12 3.15 6.22 -8.82
N ILE A 13 2.40 6.15 -7.72
CA ILE A 13 1.16 5.37 -7.64
C ILE A 13 0.02 6.34 -7.90
N ASN A 14 -0.84 5.99 -8.84
CA ASN A 14 -1.98 6.80 -9.19
C ASN A 14 -2.87 6.98 -7.95
N GLN A 15 -3.37 8.19 -7.71
CA GLN A 15 -4.31 8.48 -6.62
C GLN A 15 -5.56 7.58 -6.68
N ALA A 16 -5.93 7.14 -7.89
CA ALA A 16 -6.99 6.16 -8.11
C ALA A 16 -6.68 4.78 -7.49
N ASP A 17 -5.42 4.33 -7.56
CA ASP A 17 -5.00 3.05 -6.99
C ASP A 17 -4.95 3.11 -5.46
N ILE A 18 -4.55 4.26 -4.89
CA ILE A 18 -4.61 4.51 -3.44
C ILE A 18 -6.06 4.45 -2.95
N SER A 19 -6.97 5.15 -3.64
CA SER A 19 -8.39 5.20 -3.27
C SER A 19 -9.07 3.81 -3.30
N LYS A 20 -8.70 2.95 -4.26
CA LYS A 20 -9.23 1.58 -4.34
C LYS A 20 -8.73 0.68 -3.20
N VAL A 21 -7.49 0.86 -2.76
CA VAL A 21 -6.94 0.16 -1.59
C VAL A 21 -7.58 0.68 -0.30
N GLU A 22 -7.76 1.99 -0.15
CA GLU A 22 -8.42 2.60 1.01
C GLU A 22 -9.89 2.18 1.15
N LYS A 23 -10.59 1.98 0.03
CA LYS A 23 -12.00 1.55 0.02
C LYS A 23 -12.17 0.02 0.12
N GLY A 24 -11.09 -0.76 0.17
CA GLY A 24 -11.16 -2.23 0.21
C GLY A 24 -11.68 -2.89 -1.07
N ILE A 25 -11.69 -2.16 -2.20
CA ILE A 25 -12.27 -2.62 -3.48
C ILE A 25 -11.23 -3.36 -4.33
N SER A 26 -9.94 -3.14 -4.07
CA SER A 26 -8.86 -3.79 -4.81
C SER A 26 -8.21 -4.89 -3.98
N ASN A 27 -7.87 -6.01 -4.62
CA ASN A 27 -6.89 -6.96 -4.13
C ASN A 27 -5.49 -6.52 -4.62
N PRO A 28 -4.76 -5.65 -3.90
CA PRO A 28 -3.49 -5.15 -4.37
C PRO A 28 -2.48 -6.28 -4.50
N SER A 29 -1.85 -6.39 -5.67
CA SER A 29 -0.70 -7.27 -5.85
C SER A 29 0.44 -6.88 -4.89
N LEU A 30 1.34 -7.82 -4.59
CA LEU A 30 2.58 -7.54 -3.85
C LEU A 30 3.40 -6.39 -4.48
N ASN A 31 3.36 -6.26 -5.80
CA ASN A 31 4.04 -5.16 -6.51
C ASN A 31 3.43 -3.79 -6.19
N THR A 32 2.10 -3.72 -6.05
CA THR A 32 1.38 -2.51 -5.64
C THR A 32 1.78 -2.11 -4.21
N LEU A 33 1.83 -3.08 -3.29
CA LEU A 33 2.27 -2.85 -1.91
C LEU A 33 3.74 -2.38 -1.83
N LYS A 34 4.64 -2.95 -2.64
CA LYS A 34 6.04 -2.52 -2.73
C LYS A 34 6.17 -1.07 -3.19
N LYS A 35 5.43 -0.67 -4.22
CA LYS A 35 5.41 0.72 -4.70
C LYS A 35 4.89 1.67 -3.64
N LEU A 36 3.88 1.25 -2.88
CA LEU A 36 3.26 2.06 -1.83
C LEU A 36 4.26 2.33 -0.71
N ALA A 37 4.88 1.27 -0.19
CA ALA A 37 5.95 1.38 0.80
C ALA A 37 7.06 2.34 0.32
N LYS A 38 7.52 2.17 -0.94
CA LYS A 38 8.59 3.00 -1.52
C LYS A 38 8.30 4.49 -1.46
N GLY A 39 7.13 4.97 -1.89
CA GLY A 39 6.86 6.42 -1.84
C GLY A 39 6.23 6.92 -0.55
N MET A 40 5.88 6.03 0.38
CA MET A 40 5.72 6.38 1.80
C MET A 40 7.07 6.53 2.51
N ASN A 41 8.20 6.23 1.85
CA ASN A 41 9.52 6.11 2.47
C ASN A 41 9.54 5.09 3.61
N MET A 42 8.81 3.98 3.42
CA MET A 42 8.67 2.87 4.35
C MET A 42 9.17 1.57 3.70
N ARG A 43 9.50 0.58 4.52
CA ARG A 43 9.86 -0.77 4.06
C ARG A 43 8.63 -1.67 4.10
N LEU A 44 8.37 -2.40 3.01
CA LEU A 44 7.37 -3.46 3.02
C LEU A 44 7.94 -4.67 3.77
N GLN A 45 7.23 -5.14 4.81
CA GLN A 45 7.58 -6.34 5.56
C GLN A 45 6.44 -7.35 5.42
N ILE A 46 6.75 -8.52 4.89
CA ILE A 46 5.83 -9.66 4.80
C ILE A 46 6.39 -10.73 5.72
N LYS A 47 5.55 -11.24 6.62
CA LYS A 47 5.90 -12.32 7.55
C LYS A 47 4.88 -13.42 7.40
N PHE A 48 5.36 -14.65 7.29
CA PHE A 48 4.55 -15.83 7.50
C PHE A 48 4.50 -16.08 9.01
N VAL A 49 3.30 -16.29 9.52
CA VAL A 49 3.06 -16.74 10.88
C VAL A 49 2.66 -18.22 10.81
N PRO A 50 2.98 -19.05 11.82
CA PRO A 50 2.47 -20.41 11.87
C PRO A 50 0.95 -20.38 11.81
N MET A 51 0.35 -21.38 11.16
CA MET A 51 -1.07 -21.64 11.35
C MET A 51 -1.19 -22.22 12.76
N ASP A 52 -1.94 -21.54 13.63
CA ASP A 52 -2.29 -22.13 14.93
C ASP A 52 -3.16 -23.37 14.63
N ASP A 53 -2.69 -24.56 15.03
CA ASP A 53 -3.43 -25.83 14.98
C ASP A 53 -4.56 -25.87 16.03
#